data_AF-A0A1G6YW46-F1
#
_entry.id   AF-A0A1G6YW46-F1
#
_cell.length_a   1.000
_cell.length_b   1.000
_cell.length_c   1.000
_cell.angle_alpha   90.00
_cell.angle_beta   90.00
_cell.angle_gamma   90.00
#
_symmetry.space_group_name_H-M   'P 1'
#
loop_
_entity.id
_entity.type
_entity.pdbx_description
1 polymer ?
#
loop_
_entity_poly.entity_id
_entity_poly.type
_entity_poly.pdbx_seq_one_letter_code
_entity_poly.pdbx_strand_id
1 'polypeptide(L)'
;MIPQVFCGRFAPVTFCCAFVKLRFDDLVREYLELLRRNFPEARVDLHNEPLEAVLQSFEPLVSPMTRELLVSTDSDWTVIFGSSVGLSDCFTVSAMCARFLSVDAFAVVNAPDRMDQVRDGAVNVYRSMQFQYYSARAEEPTRTIVSSNDGGRWVFIDQGTPFEFEDAAKYLSKRVRARIGPQDIEVACNYFGVSLAKGDYFGSRSAMVARN
;
A
#
# COMPACT_ATOMS: atom_id res chain seq x y z
N MET A 1 -19.53 -0.03 -5.00
CA MET A 1 -18.28 -0.62 -5.51
C MET A 1 -17.22 -0.49 -4.41
N ILE A 2 -16.39 -1.51 -4.18
CA ILE A 2 -15.28 -1.45 -3.21
C ILE A 2 -14.15 -0.67 -3.89
N PRO A 3 -13.70 0.48 -3.37
CA PRO A 3 -12.60 1.25 -3.95
C PRO A 3 -11.32 0.41 -3.91
N GLN A 4 -10.92 -0.18 -5.02
CA GLN A 4 -9.67 -0.91 -5.18
C GLN A 4 -8.95 -0.38 -6.40
N VAL A 5 -7.63 -0.33 -6.32
CA VAL A 5 -6.80 -0.05 -7.49
C VAL A 5 -7.15 -1.07 -8.58
N PHE A 6 -7.60 -0.58 -9.73
CA PHE A 6 -8.10 -1.38 -10.87
C PHE A 6 -9.17 -2.43 -10.52
N CYS A 7 -10.04 -2.17 -9.53
CA CYS A 7 -11.09 -3.11 -9.11
C CYS A 7 -10.57 -4.53 -8.77
N GLY A 8 -9.32 -4.65 -8.34
CA GLY A 8 -8.69 -5.92 -8.00
C GLY A 8 -8.34 -6.81 -9.20
N ARG A 9 -8.26 -6.24 -10.42
CA ARG A 9 -7.82 -6.95 -11.65
C ARG A 9 -6.38 -7.46 -11.54
N PHE A 10 -5.53 -6.74 -10.82
CA PHE A 10 -4.14 -7.11 -10.53
C PHE A 10 -3.99 -7.51 -9.05
N ALA A 11 -5.00 -8.19 -8.51
CA ALA A 11 -4.89 -8.81 -7.19
C ALA A 11 -3.85 -9.94 -7.24
N PRO A 12 -3.06 -10.15 -6.17
CA PRO A 12 -3.11 -9.47 -4.88
C PRO A 12 -2.26 -8.19 -4.80
N VAL A 13 -1.43 -7.86 -5.81
CA VAL A 13 -0.50 -6.71 -5.79
C VAL A 13 -1.22 -5.40 -5.46
N THR A 14 -2.44 -5.23 -5.96
CA THR A 14 -3.25 -4.03 -5.75
C THR A 14 -4.00 -3.98 -4.40
N PHE A 15 -3.86 -5.00 -3.55
CA PHE A 15 -4.47 -4.99 -2.22
C PHE A 15 -3.70 -4.20 -1.19
N CYS A 16 -2.39 -3.96 -1.39
CA CYS A 16 -1.51 -3.28 -0.45
C CYS A 16 -0.56 -2.37 -1.22
N CYS A 17 -0.47 -1.11 -0.80
CA CYS A 17 0.47 -0.16 -1.36
C CYS A 17 0.89 0.86 -0.31
N ALA A 18 2.06 1.44 -0.50
CA ALA A 18 2.58 2.55 0.29
C ALA A 18 2.53 3.84 -0.52
N PHE A 19 2.32 4.96 0.15
CA PHE A 19 2.44 6.30 -0.40
C PHE A 19 3.53 7.02 0.37
N VAL A 20 4.43 7.66 -0.35
CA VAL A 20 5.54 8.44 0.21
C VAL A 20 5.44 9.87 -0.32
N LYS A 21 5.49 10.86 0.58
CA LYS A 21 5.31 12.28 0.26
C LYS A 21 6.58 12.88 -0.34
N LEU A 22 6.93 12.37 -1.51
CA LEU A 22 8.07 12.79 -2.30
C LEU A 22 7.73 12.57 -3.78
N ARG A 23 8.09 13.53 -4.63
CA ARG A 23 7.82 13.46 -6.08
C ARG A 23 8.61 12.32 -6.71
N PHE A 24 8.06 11.74 -7.77
CA PHE A 24 8.57 10.51 -8.41
C PHE A 24 10.09 10.51 -8.65
N ASP A 25 10.61 11.53 -9.32
CA ASP A 25 12.04 11.58 -9.70
C ASP A 25 12.96 11.66 -8.46
N ASP A 26 12.51 12.38 -7.43
CA ASP A 26 13.24 12.46 -6.15
C ASP A 26 13.14 11.14 -5.40
N LEU A 27 11.96 10.54 -5.30
CA LEU A 27 11.81 9.26 -4.60
C LEU A 27 12.61 8.15 -5.26
N VAL A 28 12.60 8.04 -6.60
CA VAL A 28 13.40 7.02 -7.29
C VAL A 28 14.88 7.17 -6.96
N ARG A 29 15.42 8.39 -6.97
CA ARG A 29 16.81 8.67 -6.63
C ARG A 29 17.12 8.29 -5.17
N GLU A 30 16.39 8.88 -4.22
CA GLU A 30 16.66 8.70 -2.79
C GLU A 30 16.40 7.25 -2.32
N TYR A 31 15.35 6.60 -2.85
CA TYR A 31 15.01 5.22 -2.53
C TYR A 31 16.07 4.24 -3.05
N LEU A 32 16.57 4.45 -4.27
CA LEU A 32 17.63 3.62 -4.84
C LEU A 32 18.94 3.78 -4.07
N GLU A 33 19.30 5.00 -3.68
CA GLU A 33 20.46 5.26 -2.82
C GLU A 33 20.32 4.56 -1.47
N LEU A 34 19.14 4.63 -0.85
CA LEU A 34 18.85 3.94 0.41
C LEU A 34 18.96 2.43 0.28
N LEU A 35 18.37 1.83 -0.76
CA LEU A 35 18.42 0.40 -1.00
C LEU A 35 19.84 -0.10 -1.26
N ARG A 36 20.64 0.64 -2.04
CA ARG A 36 22.02 0.27 -2.37
C ARG A 36 22.96 0.21 -1.17
N ARG A 37 22.61 0.81 -0.03
CA ARG A 37 23.36 0.65 1.22
C ARG A 37 23.36 -0.80 1.71
N ASN A 38 22.30 -1.56 1.44
CA ASN A 38 22.16 -2.96 1.84
C ASN A 38 22.22 -3.92 0.65
N PHE A 39 21.86 -3.44 -0.55
CA PHE A 39 21.83 -4.22 -1.79
C PHE A 39 22.58 -3.47 -2.90
N PRO A 40 23.93 -3.50 -2.91
CA PRO A 40 24.73 -2.73 -3.88
C PRO A 40 24.36 -2.99 -5.34
N GLU A 41 23.91 -4.22 -5.64
CA GLU A 41 23.49 -4.67 -6.96
C GLU A 41 22.04 -4.30 -7.33
N ALA A 42 21.34 -3.49 -6.51
CA ALA A 42 19.98 -3.08 -6.78
C ALA A 42 19.88 -2.33 -8.12
N ARG A 43 18.95 -2.80 -8.95
CA ARG A 43 18.71 -2.30 -10.30
C ARG A 43 17.43 -1.48 -10.35
N VAL A 44 17.38 -0.55 -11.29
CA VAL A 44 16.19 0.23 -11.59
C VAL A 44 15.92 0.17 -13.09
N ASP A 45 14.70 -0.22 -13.44
CA ASP A 45 14.19 -0.18 -14.80
C ASP A 45 13.07 0.87 -14.87
N LEU A 46 13.24 1.85 -15.74
CA LEU A 46 12.28 2.95 -15.91
C LEU A 46 11.27 2.61 -17.00
N HIS A 47 10.01 2.91 -16.72
CA HIS A 47 8.88 2.66 -17.61
C HIS A 47 8.07 3.95 -17.82
N ASN A 48 7.51 4.08 -19.02
CA ASN A 48 6.62 5.19 -19.42
C ASN A 48 5.27 4.66 -19.96
N GLU A 49 4.88 3.49 -19.51
CA GLU A 49 3.69 2.76 -19.95
C GLU A 49 2.55 2.94 -18.93
N PRO A 50 1.28 2.73 -19.32
CA PRO A 50 0.18 2.70 -18.35
C PRO A 50 0.46 1.72 -17.22
N LEU A 51 0.12 2.08 -15.98
CA LEU A 51 0.38 1.26 -14.78
C LEU A 51 -0.10 -0.19 -14.93
N GLU A 52 -1.23 -0.41 -15.60
CA GLU A 52 -1.74 -1.76 -15.89
C GLU A 52 -0.72 -2.65 -16.62
N ALA A 53 0.01 -2.12 -17.59
CA ALA A 53 1.00 -2.87 -18.36
C ALA A 53 2.21 -3.24 -17.49
N VAL A 54 2.67 -2.30 -16.65
CA VAL A 54 3.83 -2.53 -15.78
C VAL A 54 3.47 -3.48 -14.64
N LEU A 55 2.26 -3.42 -14.10
CA LEU A 55 1.78 -4.38 -13.08
C LEU A 55 1.73 -5.81 -13.60
N GLN A 56 1.58 -6.05 -14.91
CA GLN A 56 1.67 -7.42 -15.47
C GLN A 56 3.09 -7.98 -15.40
N SER A 57 4.12 -7.12 -15.37
CA SER A 57 5.52 -7.54 -15.25
C SER A 57 5.93 -7.94 -13.83
N PHE A 58 5.03 -7.79 -12.83
CA PHE A 58 5.27 -8.16 -11.43
C PHE A 58 5.36 -9.66 -11.20
N GLU A 59 4.85 -10.48 -12.11
CA GLU A 59 4.90 -11.92 -11.97
C GLU A 59 6.35 -12.44 -12.16
N PRO A 60 6.72 -13.56 -11.52
CA PRO A 60 5.99 -14.20 -10.42
C PRO A 60 6.05 -13.37 -9.12
N LEU A 61 4.96 -13.34 -8.35
CA LEU A 61 4.99 -12.82 -6.98
C LEU A 61 5.80 -13.73 -6.07
N VAL A 62 6.63 -13.15 -5.20
CA VAL A 62 7.59 -13.87 -4.36
C VAL A 62 7.58 -13.37 -2.91
N SER A 63 7.84 -14.28 -1.98
CA SER A 63 8.06 -13.96 -0.56
C SER A 63 9.39 -14.59 -0.09
N PRO A 64 10.36 -13.80 0.42
CA PRO A 64 10.29 -12.35 0.62
C PRO A 64 10.25 -11.57 -0.72
N MET A 65 9.69 -10.35 -0.66
CA MET A 65 9.62 -9.45 -1.82
C MET A 65 11.01 -9.07 -2.33
N THR A 66 11.22 -9.19 -3.64
CA THR A 66 12.47 -8.81 -4.32
C THR A 66 12.31 -7.61 -5.25
N ARG A 67 11.06 -7.23 -5.57
CA ARG A 67 10.77 -6.13 -6.49
C ARG A 67 9.74 -5.16 -5.92
N GLU A 68 9.95 -3.88 -6.21
CA GLU A 68 9.05 -2.79 -5.87
C GLU A 68 8.80 -1.90 -7.09
N LEU A 69 7.59 -1.39 -7.24
CA LEU A 69 7.24 -0.47 -8.32
C LEU A 69 6.83 0.86 -7.74
N LEU A 70 7.67 1.85 -7.98
CA LEU A 70 7.39 3.24 -7.70
C LEU A 70 6.61 3.79 -8.89
N VAL A 71 5.48 4.45 -8.65
CA VAL A 71 4.63 5.03 -9.69
C VAL A 71 4.34 6.47 -9.36
N SER A 72 4.56 7.35 -10.34
CA SER A 72 4.16 8.75 -10.24
C SER A 72 2.66 8.89 -10.02
N THR A 73 2.24 9.98 -9.39
CA THR A 73 0.82 10.32 -9.23
C THR A 73 0.55 11.75 -9.70
N ASP A 74 -0.70 12.17 -9.73
CA ASP A 74 -1.11 13.56 -9.99
C ASP A 74 -0.86 14.52 -8.80
N SER A 75 -0.23 14.03 -7.73
CA SER A 75 0.05 14.77 -6.49
C SER A 75 1.55 14.76 -6.14
N ASP A 76 1.90 15.31 -4.98
CA ASP A 76 3.27 15.24 -4.44
C ASP A 76 3.60 13.88 -3.79
N TRP A 77 2.67 12.92 -3.86
CA TRP A 77 2.90 11.55 -3.41
C TRP A 77 3.39 10.66 -4.56
N THR A 78 4.26 9.71 -4.23
CA THR A 78 4.59 8.58 -5.11
C THR A 78 4.08 7.31 -4.45
N VAL A 79 3.41 6.45 -5.21
CA VAL A 79 2.91 5.16 -4.71
C VAL A 79 3.96 4.07 -4.95
N ILE A 80 4.04 3.11 -4.03
CA ILE A 80 4.91 1.94 -4.12
C ILE A 80 4.07 0.68 -3.99
N PHE A 81 4.15 -0.19 -5.00
CA PHE A 81 3.60 -1.54 -4.98
C PHE A 81 4.71 -2.56 -4.72
N GLY A 82 4.40 -3.60 -3.96
CA GLY A 82 5.33 -4.67 -3.65
C GLY A 82 5.05 -5.95 -4.42
N SER A 83 6.08 -6.71 -4.80
CA SER A 83 5.94 -8.00 -5.49
C SER A 83 5.63 -9.17 -4.57
N SER A 84 5.11 -8.88 -3.38
CA SER A 84 4.82 -9.86 -2.36
C SER A 84 3.44 -10.49 -2.55
N VAL A 85 3.32 -11.76 -2.17
CA VAL A 85 2.01 -12.39 -1.96
C VAL A 85 1.37 -11.94 -0.63
N GLY A 86 2.16 -11.37 0.28
CA GLY A 86 1.71 -10.89 1.58
C GLY A 86 1.12 -9.48 1.55
N LEU A 87 0.24 -9.19 2.50
CA LEU A 87 -0.41 -7.88 2.67
C LEU A 87 0.35 -6.94 3.63
N SER A 88 1.57 -7.29 4.03
CA SER A 88 2.34 -6.59 5.07
C SER A 88 3.44 -5.68 4.54
N ASP A 89 3.91 -5.91 3.32
CA ASP A 89 5.21 -5.36 2.90
C ASP A 89 5.14 -3.85 2.64
N CYS A 90 3.96 -3.31 2.33
CA CYS A 90 3.75 -1.86 2.23
C CYS A 90 4.01 -1.12 3.56
N PHE A 91 3.83 -1.75 4.72
CA PHE A 91 4.10 -1.12 6.02
C PHE A 91 5.60 -0.95 6.25
N THR A 92 6.41 -1.96 5.93
CA THR A 92 7.87 -1.87 6.05
C THR A 92 8.44 -0.78 5.14
N VAL A 93 7.94 -0.70 3.90
CA VAL A 93 8.40 0.31 2.93
C VAL A 93 8.04 1.73 3.39
N SER A 94 6.80 1.95 3.85
CA SER A 94 6.37 3.27 4.34
C SER A 94 7.14 3.70 5.59
N ALA A 95 7.30 2.81 6.58
CA ALA A 95 8.10 3.08 7.78
C ALA A 95 9.57 3.42 7.43
N MET A 96 10.18 2.64 6.53
CA MET A 96 11.55 2.86 6.08
C MET A 96 11.69 4.24 5.41
N CYS A 97 10.79 4.58 4.49
CA CYS A 97 10.82 5.87 3.80
C CYS A 97 10.63 7.04 4.79
N ALA A 98 9.65 6.94 5.69
CA ALA A 98 9.39 8.00 6.66
C ALA A 98 10.60 8.27 7.58
N ARG A 99 11.26 7.19 8.02
CA ARG A 99 12.44 7.25 8.87
C ARG A 99 13.66 7.80 8.15
N PHE A 100 14.05 7.17 7.04
CA PHE A 100 15.35 7.43 6.42
C PHE A 100 15.33 8.60 5.45
N LEU A 101 14.17 8.90 4.84
CA LEU A 101 14.01 10.05 3.95
C LEU A 101 13.43 11.27 4.65
N SER A 102 13.01 11.15 5.93
CA SER A 102 12.42 12.25 6.71
C SER A 102 11.19 12.89 6.03
N VAL A 103 10.33 12.07 5.42
CA VAL A 103 9.10 12.50 4.75
C VAL A 103 7.88 11.83 5.37
N ASP A 104 6.69 12.37 5.14
CA ASP A 104 5.47 11.65 5.51
C ASP A 104 5.29 10.42 4.61
N ALA A 105 4.83 9.33 5.18
CA ALA A 105 4.46 8.13 4.44
C ALA A 105 3.24 7.46 5.06
N PHE A 106 2.47 6.75 4.27
CA PHE A 106 1.44 5.86 4.79
C PHE A 106 1.28 4.62 3.94
N ALA A 107 0.68 3.59 4.51
CA ALA A 107 0.35 2.37 3.79
C ALA A 107 -1.10 1.99 4.04
N VAL A 108 -1.70 1.40 3.01
CA VAL A 108 -3.09 0.95 3.03
C VAL A 108 -3.17 -0.50 2.60
N VAL A 109 -4.07 -1.24 3.25
CA VAL A 109 -4.51 -2.55 2.80
C VAL A 109 -6.02 -2.50 2.59
N ASN A 110 -6.46 -2.88 1.40
CA ASN A 110 -7.87 -3.03 1.05
C ASN A 110 -8.10 -4.39 0.38
N ALA A 111 -7.95 -5.43 1.20
CA ALA A 111 -8.14 -6.81 0.80
C ALA A 111 -9.59 -7.25 1.10
N PRO A 112 -10.37 -7.66 0.08
CA PRO A 112 -11.71 -8.19 0.30
C PRO A 112 -11.65 -9.62 0.85
N ASP A 113 -12.77 -10.13 1.35
CA ASP A 113 -12.88 -11.57 1.62
C ASP A 113 -13.02 -12.32 0.30
N ARG A 114 -12.12 -13.28 0.02
CA ARG A 114 -12.17 -14.12 -1.18
C ARG A 114 -12.07 -15.62 -0.85
N MET A 115 -12.30 -16.00 0.40
CA MET A 115 -12.22 -17.41 0.83
C MET A 115 -13.30 -18.32 0.19
N ASP A 116 -14.34 -17.75 -0.41
CA ASP A 116 -15.43 -18.45 -1.09
C ASP A 116 -15.22 -18.58 -2.62
N GLN A 117 -14.17 -17.96 -3.17
CA GLN A 117 -13.93 -17.97 -4.62
C GLN A 117 -13.16 -19.22 -5.04
N VAL A 118 -13.88 -20.32 -5.25
CA VAL A 118 -13.35 -21.53 -5.90
C VAL A 118 -13.29 -21.29 -7.41
N ARG A 119 -12.26 -20.59 -7.89
CA ARG A 119 -11.90 -20.52 -9.30
C ARG A 119 -10.42 -20.86 -9.45
N ASP A 120 -10.06 -21.60 -10.50
CA ASP A 120 -8.65 -21.86 -10.83
C ASP A 120 -7.89 -20.53 -10.95
N GLY A 121 -6.81 -20.41 -10.18
CA GLY A 121 -5.96 -19.21 -10.12
C GLY A 121 -6.47 -18.08 -9.21
N ALA A 122 -7.60 -18.23 -8.52
CA ALA A 122 -8.04 -17.23 -7.54
C ALA A 122 -7.18 -17.29 -6.27
N VAL A 123 -6.62 -16.15 -5.86
CA VAL A 123 -5.89 -16.04 -4.59
C VAL A 123 -6.90 -15.97 -3.45
N ASN A 124 -6.89 -16.98 -2.59
CA ASN A 124 -7.65 -16.99 -1.34
C ASN A 124 -7.06 -15.94 -0.40
N VAL A 125 -7.86 -14.95 -0.03
CA VAL A 125 -7.45 -13.87 0.85
C VAL A 125 -8.52 -13.64 1.91
N TYR A 126 -8.08 -13.62 3.17
CA TYR A 126 -8.92 -13.16 4.26
C TYR A 126 -9.08 -11.64 4.18
N ARG A 127 -10.29 -11.15 4.45
CA ARG A 127 -10.56 -9.71 4.46
C ARG A 127 -9.63 -8.97 5.42
N SER A 128 -9.00 -7.92 4.92
CA SER A 128 -8.14 -7.03 5.69
C SER A 128 -8.30 -5.59 5.24
N MET A 129 -8.63 -4.72 6.19
CA MET A 129 -8.70 -3.27 6.00
C MET A 129 -7.70 -2.63 6.96
N GLN A 130 -6.69 -1.96 6.43
CA GLN A 130 -5.62 -1.39 7.25
C GLN A 130 -5.21 -0.02 6.72
N PHE A 131 -4.89 0.88 7.63
CA PHE A 131 -4.25 2.15 7.34
C PHE A 131 -3.21 2.42 8.43
N GLN A 132 -1.98 2.73 8.01
CA GLN A 132 -0.90 3.15 8.90
C GLN A 132 -0.24 4.40 8.36
N TYR A 133 -0.17 5.46 9.18
CA TYR A 133 0.45 6.72 8.84
C TYR A 133 1.69 6.96 9.70
N TYR A 134 2.76 7.36 9.03
CA TYR A 134 4.06 7.69 9.59
C TYR A 134 4.34 9.16 9.28
N SER A 135 4.42 9.99 10.32
CA SER A 135 4.96 11.34 10.14
C SER A 135 6.45 11.29 9.83
N ALA A 136 6.96 12.30 9.15
CA ALA A 136 8.40 12.47 8.92
C ALA A 136 9.22 12.20 10.20
N ARG A 137 10.23 11.32 10.08
CA ARG A 137 11.16 10.91 11.16
C ARG A 137 10.55 10.09 12.30
N ALA A 138 9.30 9.67 12.22
CA ALA A 138 8.74 8.78 13.24
C ALA A 138 9.37 7.39 13.17
N GLU A 139 9.72 6.82 14.32
CA GLU A 139 10.21 5.44 14.42
C GLU A 139 9.06 4.42 14.38
N GLU A 140 7.87 4.85 14.79
CA GLU A 140 6.65 4.05 14.90
C GLU A 140 5.50 4.77 14.16
N PRO A 141 4.45 4.05 13.72
CA PRO A 141 3.30 4.70 13.09
C PRO A 141 2.61 5.64 14.07
N THR A 142 2.49 6.91 13.68
CA THR A 142 1.73 7.93 14.40
C THR A 142 0.22 7.65 14.43
N ARG A 143 -0.29 6.88 13.46
CA ARG A 143 -1.66 6.37 13.45
C ARG A 143 -1.69 4.98 12.83
N THR A 144 -2.36 4.05 13.51
CA THR A 144 -2.64 2.70 13.00
C THR A 144 -4.10 2.35 13.26
N ILE A 145 -4.81 1.98 12.18
CA ILE A 145 -6.14 1.36 12.26
C ILE A 145 -6.16 0.08 11.44
N VAL A 146 -6.60 -1.02 12.06
CA VAL A 146 -6.65 -2.34 11.43
C VAL A 146 -7.96 -3.02 11.79
N SER A 147 -8.63 -3.57 10.78
CA SER A 147 -9.71 -4.54 10.92
C SER A 147 -9.42 -5.70 9.97
N SER A 148 -8.86 -6.77 10.53
CA SER A 148 -8.36 -7.90 9.74
C SER A 148 -8.91 -9.22 10.25
N ASN A 149 -9.20 -10.13 9.33
CA ASN A 149 -9.41 -11.54 9.63
C ASN A 149 -8.06 -12.25 9.53
N ASP A 150 -7.53 -12.64 10.68
CA ASP A 150 -6.26 -13.34 10.84
C ASP A 150 -6.53 -14.83 11.01
N GLY A 151 -6.62 -15.56 9.89
CA GLY A 151 -6.78 -17.01 9.90
C GLY A 151 -8.09 -17.51 10.53
N GLY A 152 -9.19 -16.74 10.42
CA GLY A 152 -10.48 -17.04 11.03
C GLY A 152 -10.77 -16.25 12.30
N ARG A 153 -9.77 -15.55 12.87
CA ARG A 153 -9.94 -14.69 14.03
C ARG A 153 -9.95 -13.22 13.62
N TRP A 154 -10.99 -12.49 14.00
CA TRP A 154 -11.02 -11.04 13.78
C TRP A 154 -10.15 -10.30 14.80
N VAL A 155 -9.28 -9.44 14.29
CA VAL A 155 -8.40 -8.55 15.05
C VAL A 155 -8.74 -7.10 14.72
N PHE A 156 -8.74 -6.27 15.76
CA PHE A 156 -8.86 -4.82 15.64
C PHE A 156 -7.70 -4.15 16.35
N ILE A 157 -7.03 -3.21 15.66
CA ILE A 157 -5.97 -2.37 16.25
C ILE A 157 -6.38 -0.92 16.03
N ASP A 158 -6.27 -0.13 17.09
CA ASP A 158 -6.52 1.30 17.14
C ASP A 158 -5.42 1.93 18.00
N GLN A 159 -4.44 2.55 17.36
CA GLN A 159 -3.27 3.13 18.02
C GLN A 159 -2.95 4.51 17.45
N GLY A 160 -2.46 5.41 18.30
CA GLY A 160 -2.21 6.80 17.93
C GLY A 160 -3.46 7.68 18.05
N THR A 161 -3.34 8.94 17.61
CA THR A 161 -4.43 9.92 17.69
C THR A 161 -5.26 9.86 16.41
N PRO A 162 -6.58 9.61 16.48
CA PRO A 162 -7.44 9.61 15.30
C PRO A 162 -7.38 10.94 14.54
N PHE A 163 -7.40 10.86 13.20
CA PHE A 163 -7.58 12.03 12.36
C PHE A 163 -9.04 12.51 12.37
N GLU A 164 -9.25 13.77 11.97
CA GLU A 164 -10.59 14.40 11.96
C GLU A 164 -11.58 13.73 11.00
N PHE A 165 -11.09 13.04 9.96
CA PHE A 165 -11.93 12.31 9.01
C PHE A 165 -12.44 10.97 9.57
N GLU A 166 -11.85 10.47 10.66
CA GLU A 166 -12.18 9.15 11.19
C GLU A 166 -13.49 9.17 11.98
N ASP A 167 -14.41 8.26 11.64
CA ASP A 167 -15.61 7.99 12.44
C ASP A 167 -15.27 7.01 13.58
N ALA A 168 -14.59 7.52 14.61
CA ALA A 168 -14.14 6.72 15.74
C ALA A 168 -15.28 6.01 16.50
N ALA A 169 -16.54 6.45 16.35
CA ALA A 169 -17.68 5.76 16.95
C ALA A 169 -17.87 4.35 16.36
N LYS A 170 -17.51 4.13 15.09
CA LYS A 170 -17.54 2.80 14.46
C LYS A 170 -16.62 1.80 15.14
N TYR A 171 -15.53 2.26 15.76
CA TYR A 171 -14.51 1.40 16.37
C TYR A 171 -15.04 0.65 17.60
N LEU A 172 -16.13 1.12 18.20
CA LEU A 172 -16.82 0.47 19.32
C LEU A 172 -17.79 -0.63 18.89
N SER A 173 -18.00 -0.84 17.58
CA SER A 173 -18.91 -1.87 17.08
C SER A 173 -18.54 -3.27 17.61
N LYS A 174 -19.55 -4.03 18.05
CA LYS A 174 -19.36 -5.43 18.49
C LYS A 174 -18.84 -6.34 17.38
N ARG A 175 -19.09 -5.99 16.11
CA ARG A 175 -18.61 -6.75 14.94
C ARG A 175 -17.34 -6.10 14.42
N VAL A 176 -16.17 -6.67 14.72
CA VAL A 176 -14.87 -6.13 14.30
C VAL A 176 -14.80 -5.84 12.79
N ARG A 177 -15.32 -6.75 11.97
CA ARG A 177 -15.37 -6.58 10.49
C ARG A 177 -16.12 -5.33 10.02
N ALA A 178 -17.00 -4.77 10.84
CA ALA A 178 -17.80 -3.59 10.53
C ALA A 178 -17.16 -2.28 11.04
N ARG A 179 -16.03 -2.35 11.75
CA ARG A 179 -15.36 -1.17 12.32
C ARG A 179 -14.65 -0.33 11.26
N ILE A 180 -14.06 -0.99 10.26
CA ILE A 180 -13.38 -0.36 9.13
C ILE A 180 -13.83 -1.05 7.84
N GLY A 181 -14.28 -0.26 6.89
CA GLY A 181 -14.69 -0.66 5.56
C GLY A 181 -13.82 -0.07 4.45
N PRO A 182 -14.00 -0.53 3.22
CA PRO A 182 -13.33 0.02 2.05
C PRO A 182 -13.51 1.54 1.88
N GLN A 183 -14.70 2.05 2.21
CA GLN A 183 -14.97 3.48 2.15
C GLN A 183 -14.13 4.27 3.16
N ASP A 184 -13.87 3.71 4.34
CA ASP A 184 -13.04 4.38 5.35
C ASP A 184 -11.58 4.48 4.88
N ILE A 185 -11.07 3.48 4.14
CA ILE A 185 -9.75 3.54 3.49
C ILE A 185 -9.71 4.62 2.41
N GLU A 186 -10.73 4.70 1.55
CA GLU A 186 -10.81 5.73 0.51
C GLU A 186 -10.94 7.14 1.11
N VAL A 187 -11.68 7.31 2.21
CA VAL A 187 -11.74 8.59 2.95
C VAL A 187 -10.37 8.97 3.50
N ALA A 188 -9.64 8.02 4.10
CA ALA A 188 -8.28 8.25 4.59
C ALA A 188 -7.34 8.67 3.45
N CYS A 189 -7.38 7.98 2.31
CA CYS A 189 -6.62 8.35 1.11
C CYS A 189 -6.95 9.77 0.64
N ASN A 190 -8.24 10.10 0.49
CA ASN A 190 -8.67 11.40 0.01
C ASN A 190 -8.29 12.54 0.96
N TYR A 191 -8.23 12.29 2.27
CA TYR A 191 -7.74 13.28 3.24
C TYR A 191 -6.30 13.73 2.95
N PHE A 192 -5.44 12.83 2.44
CA PHE A 192 -4.07 13.16 2.03
C PHE A 192 -3.95 13.62 0.57
N GLY A 193 -5.09 13.79 -0.12
CA GLY A 193 -5.14 14.16 -1.53
C GLY A 193 -4.78 13.02 -2.49
N VAL A 194 -4.88 11.76 -2.05
CA VAL A 194 -4.64 10.59 -2.92
C VAL A 194 -5.94 9.86 -3.23
N SER A 195 -6.02 9.14 -4.35
CA SER A 195 -7.17 8.28 -4.66
C SER A 195 -6.76 6.90 -5.15
N LEU A 196 -7.43 5.86 -4.67
CA LEU A 196 -7.24 4.48 -5.14
C LEU A 196 -8.21 4.11 -6.25
N ALA A 197 -9.35 4.81 -6.33
CA ALA A 197 -10.44 4.49 -7.25
C ALA A 197 -10.32 5.19 -8.62
N LYS A 198 -9.58 6.31 -8.67
CA LYS A 198 -9.39 7.11 -9.89
C LYS A 198 -8.21 6.57 -10.69
N GLY A 199 -8.47 5.94 -11.84
CA GLY A 199 -7.40 5.39 -12.68
C GLY A 199 -6.45 6.45 -13.23
N ASP A 200 -6.93 7.67 -13.44
CA ASP A 200 -6.19 8.84 -13.90
C ASP A 200 -5.33 9.51 -12.82
N TYR A 201 -5.50 9.12 -11.54
CA TYR A 201 -4.63 9.55 -10.44
C TYR A 201 -3.19 9.01 -10.58
N PHE A 202 -3.05 7.79 -11.12
CA PHE A 202 -1.74 7.19 -11.35
C PHE A 202 -1.15 7.69 -12.67
N GLY A 203 0.08 8.22 -12.60
CA GLY A 203 0.81 8.69 -13.76
C GLY A 203 1.37 7.54 -14.61
N SER A 204 1.86 7.88 -15.80
CA SER A 204 2.48 6.92 -16.73
C SER A 204 3.94 6.62 -16.44
N ARG A 205 4.59 7.39 -15.56
CA ARG A 205 5.99 7.15 -15.19
C ARG A 205 6.05 6.20 -14.01
N SER A 206 6.85 5.16 -14.14
CA SER A 206 7.13 4.22 -13.07
C SER A 206 8.56 3.70 -13.10
N ALA A 207 9.03 3.19 -11.98
CA ALA A 207 10.36 2.63 -11.82
C ALA A 207 10.25 1.30 -11.08
N MET A 208 10.64 0.22 -11.74
CA MET A 208 10.79 -1.09 -11.13
C MET A 208 12.15 -1.14 -10.46
N VAL A 209 12.17 -1.31 -9.14
CA VAL A 209 13.39 -1.54 -8.40
C VAL A 209 13.48 -3.01 -8.04
N ALA A 210 14.61 -3.64 -8.34
CA ALA A 210 14.85 -5.05 -8.08
C ALA A 210 16.09 -5.24 -7.20
N ARG A 211 15.95 -6.07 -6.17
CA ARG A 211 17.01 -6.52 -5.26
C ARG A 211 17.39 -7.94 -5.68
N ASN A 212 18.64 -8.14 -6.13
CA ASN A 212 19.19 -9.46 -6.42
C ASN A 212 19.73 -10.13 -5.16
#